data_AF-A0A329Z7S7-F1
#
_entry.id   AF-A0A329Z7S7-F1
#
_cell.length_a   1.000
_cell.length_b   1.000
_cell.length_c   1.000
_cell.angle_alpha   90.00
_cell.angle_beta   90.00
_cell.angle_gamma   90.00
#
_symmetry.space_group_name_H-M   'P 1'
#
loop_
_entity.id
_entity.type
_entity.pdbx_description
1 polymer ?
#
loop_
_entity_poly.entity_id
_entity_poly.type
_entity_poly.pdbx_seq_one_letter_code
_entity_poly.pdbx_strand_id
1 'polypeptide(L)'
;RASSSLGSYKNANLYANATTIRNDLLSQSSSYASNKNNLFFVLPYYSYTKVELDRGVFSKGHTQGLVLGYSFFNPKSDDYYGIYIGYDDFSAHSQYFTLDNKTYFAGLKYYNPLTPSPNKQAYVKINAQAGLIKNNMTQKG
;
A
#
# COMPACT_ATOMS: atom_id res chain seq x y z
N ARG A 1 15.88 -12.41 28.54
CA ARG A 1 14.43 -12.31 28.26
C ARG A 1 14.09 -10.84 28.07
N ALA A 2 14.14 -10.35 26.83
CA ALA A 2 13.81 -8.97 26.51
C ALA A 2 12.40 -8.94 25.92
N SER A 3 11.47 -8.44 26.72
CA SER A 3 10.15 -8.01 26.31
C SER A 3 10.30 -6.70 25.54
N SER A 4 9.92 -6.69 24.27
CA SER A 4 9.65 -5.46 23.52
C SER A 4 8.16 -5.41 23.24
N SER A 5 7.51 -4.41 23.84
CA SER A 5 6.09 -4.12 23.72
C SER A 5 5.73 -3.85 22.26
N LEU A 6 4.98 -4.76 21.63
CA LEU A 6 4.27 -4.49 20.39
C LEU A 6 3.16 -3.48 20.69
N GLY A 7 3.43 -2.21 20.41
CA GLY A 7 2.41 -1.17 20.37
C GLY A 7 1.30 -1.58 19.40
N SER A 8 0.08 -1.63 19.92
CA SER A 8 -1.14 -1.95 19.20
C SER A 8 -1.36 -0.91 18.09
N TYR A 9 -1.10 -1.28 16.83
CA TYR A 9 -1.50 -0.51 15.66
C TYR A 9 -3.02 -0.61 15.48
N LYS A 10 -3.77 0.07 16.35
CA LYS A 10 -5.19 0.32 16.17
C LYS A 10 -5.37 1.30 15.01
N ASN A 11 -6.03 0.86 13.94
CA ASN A 11 -6.72 1.69 12.94
C ASN A 11 -5.96 2.95 12.49
N ALA A 12 -4.70 2.79 12.05
CA ALA A 12 -4.07 3.81 11.24
C ALA A 12 -4.61 3.66 9.82
N ASN A 13 -5.46 4.61 9.43
CA ASN A 13 -5.89 4.81 8.05
C ASN A 13 -4.73 4.51 7.09
N LEU A 14 -4.91 3.53 6.19
CA LEU A 14 -3.97 3.12 5.13
C LEU A 14 -3.64 4.26 4.13
N TYR A 15 -4.12 5.48 4.40
CA TYR A 15 -3.84 6.68 3.62
C TYR A 15 -2.70 7.44 4.27
N ALA A 16 -1.52 7.18 3.71
CA ALA A 16 -0.24 7.66 4.17
C ALA A 16 -0.19 9.18 4.43
N ASN A 17 0.32 9.51 5.61
CA ASN A 17 0.72 10.85 6.03
C ASN A 17 1.74 11.45 5.03
N ALA A 18 1.63 12.74 4.69
CA ALA A 18 2.48 13.38 3.67
C ALA A 18 3.98 13.36 4.00
N THR A 19 4.35 13.47 5.28
CA THR A 19 5.75 13.28 5.70
C THR A 19 6.20 11.84 5.55
N THR A 20 5.30 10.88 5.78
CA THR A 20 5.56 9.47 5.53
C THR A 20 5.68 9.18 4.04
N ILE A 21 4.88 9.75 3.13
CA ILE A 21 5.04 9.50 1.68
C ILE A 21 6.33 10.07 1.13
N ARG A 22 6.71 11.29 1.55
CA ARG A 22 7.99 11.89 1.13
C ARG A 22 9.17 11.04 1.62
N ASN A 23 9.08 10.51 2.84
CA ASN A 23 10.07 9.57 3.36
C ASN A 23 9.93 8.18 2.73
N ASP A 24 8.78 7.59 2.47
CA ASP A 24 8.68 6.23 1.92
C ASP A 24 9.18 6.19 0.47
N LEU A 25 9.00 7.30 -0.26
CA LEU A 25 9.50 7.49 -1.62
C LEU A 25 10.99 7.91 -1.66
N LEU A 26 11.55 8.51 -0.60
CA LEU A 26 12.94 9.04 -0.59
C LEU A 26 13.85 8.46 0.51
N SER A 27 13.35 7.63 1.43
CA SER A 27 14.11 7.04 2.55
C SER A 27 14.74 5.70 2.21
N GLN A 28 14.34 5.08 1.09
CA GLN A 28 15.15 4.01 0.48
C GLN A 28 16.37 4.56 -0.28
N SER A 29 16.46 5.87 -0.49
CA SER A 29 17.69 6.51 -0.98
C SER A 29 18.53 7.06 0.17
N SER A 30 19.21 6.14 0.85
CA SER A 30 20.42 6.47 1.60
C SER A 30 21.36 7.32 0.72
N SER A 31 21.77 8.48 1.23
CA SER A 31 23.03 9.21 0.97
C SER A 31 23.58 9.36 -0.46
N TYR A 32 22.84 9.01 -1.51
CA TYR A 32 23.28 8.96 -2.92
C TYR A 32 22.36 9.74 -3.88
N ALA A 33 21.27 10.34 -3.39
CA ALA A 33 20.24 10.97 -4.23
C ALA A 33 20.43 12.49 -4.41
N SER A 34 21.66 12.93 -4.69
CA SER A 34 21.85 14.24 -5.32
C SER A 34 21.57 14.06 -6.82
N ASN A 35 20.50 14.67 -7.34
CA ASN A 35 20.11 14.75 -8.77
C ASN A 35 19.30 13.63 -9.45
N LYS A 36 18.53 12.80 -8.74
CA LYS A 36 17.62 11.85 -9.42
C LYS A 36 16.15 12.20 -9.20
N ASN A 37 15.55 12.83 -10.21
CA ASN A 37 14.11 13.10 -10.33
C ASN A 37 13.27 11.82 -10.59
N ASN A 38 13.87 10.64 -10.48
CA ASN A 38 13.26 9.38 -10.87
C ASN A 38 13.54 8.32 -9.80
N LEU A 39 12.54 7.51 -9.49
CA LEU A 39 12.64 6.40 -8.55
C LEU A 39 11.99 5.16 -9.16
N PHE A 40 12.77 4.10 -9.33
CA PHE A 40 12.23 2.75 -9.50
C PHE A 40 12.16 2.06 -8.13
N PHE A 41 11.08 1.35 -7.85
CA PHE A 41 10.91 0.63 -6.60
C PHE A 41 10.29 -0.76 -6.80
N VAL A 42 10.63 -1.64 -5.85
CA VAL A 42 10.10 -3.00 -5.71
C VAL A 42 9.65 -3.15 -4.26
N LEU A 43 8.37 -3.43 -4.04
CA LEU A 43 7.77 -3.50 -2.71
C LEU A 43 7.04 -4.83 -2.52
N PRO A 44 7.73 -5.88 -2.02
CA PRO A 44 7.07 -7.07 -1.54
C PRO A 44 6.39 -6.77 -0.20
N TYR A 45 5.22 -7.35 0.04
CA TYR A 45 4.51 -7.17 1.30
C TYR A 45 3.71 -8.40 1.70
N TYR A 46 3.47 -8.53 3.00
CA TYR A 46 2.63 -9.54 3.60
C TYR A 46 1.64 -8.86 4.54
N SER A 47 0.37 -9.22 4.46
CA SER A 47 -0.66 -8.72 5.37
C SER A 47 -1.52 -9.85 5.89
N TYR A 48 -2.06 -9.65 7.09
CA TYR A 48 -3.00 -10.56 7.73
C TYR A 48 -4.31 -9.82 7.98
N THR A 49 -5.43 -10.49 7.71
CA THR A 49 -6.76 -9.94 7.92
C THR A 49 -7.59 -10.89 8.77
N LYS A 50 -8.39 -10.32 9.67
CA LYS A 50 -9.38 -11.04 10.46
C LYS A 50 -10.67 -10.22 10.45
N VAL A 51 -11.74 -10.80 9.93
CA VAL A 51 -13.04 -10.15 9.77
C VAL A 51 -14.09 -11.01 10.46
N GLU A 52 -14.95 -10.41 11.28
CA GLU A 52 -16.11 -11.10 11.86
C GLU A 52 -17.23 -11.18 10.82
N LEU A 53 -17.82 -12.36 10.64
CA LEU A 53 -18.89 -12.61 9.68
C LEU A 53 -20.26 -12.53 10.37
N ASP A 54 -20.46 -13.32 11.43
CA ASP A 54 -21.67 -13.32 12.26
C ASP A 54 -21.37 -13.97 13.62
N ARG A 55 -21.93 -13.43 14.70
CA ARG A 55 -21.96 -14.01 16.08
C ARG A 55 -20.69 -14.77 16.50
N GLY A 56 -19.52 -14.16 16.37
CA GLY A 56 -18.25 -14.76 16.78
C GLY A 56 -17.61 -15.73 15.78
N VAL A 57 -18.18 -15.92 14.58
CA VAL A 57 -17.53 -16.59 13.45
C VAL A 57 -16.63 -15.60 12.73
N PHE A 58 -15.37 -15.98 12.54
CA PHE A 58 -14.39 -15.13 11.88
C PHE A 58 -13.90 -15.75 10.58
N SER A 59 -13.72 -14.91 9.56
CA SER A 59 -12.86 -15.18 8.42
C SER A 59 -11.45 -14.68 8.74
N LYS A 60 -10.46 -15.55 8.60
CA LYS A 60 -9.04 -15.21 8.77
C LYS A 60 -8.35 -15.43 7.45
N GLY A 61 -7.57 -14.45 7.01
CA GLY A 61 -6.84 -14.54 5.76
C GLY A 61 -5.51 -13.85 5.80
N HIS A 62 -4.75 -14.04 4.74
CA HIS A 62 -3.51 -13.32 4.50
C HIS A 62 -3.38 -12.96 3.03
N THR A 63 -2.68 -11.88 2.75
CA THR A 63 -2.29 -11.50 1.40
C THR A 63 -0.77 -11.48 1.31
N GLN A 64 -0.23 -12.17 0.31
CA GLN A 64 1.14 -11.99 -0.16
C GLN A 64 1.07 -11.17 -1.44
N GLY A 65 1.82 -10.08 -1.50
CA GLY A 65 1.78 -9.21 -2.67
C GLY A 65 3.13 -8.63 -3.04
N LEU A 66 3.20 -8.17 -4.28
CA LEU A 66 4.34 -7.47 -4.84
C LEU A 66 3.84 -6.28 -5.64
N VAL A 67 4.45 -5.11 -5.41
CA VAL A 67 4.24 -3.91 -6.22
C VAL A 67 5.56 -3.51 -6.86
N LEU A 68 5.54 -3.30 -8.18
CA LEU A 68 6.63 -2.71 -8.93
C LEU A 68 6.18 -1.33 -9.41
N GLY A 69 7.04 -0.33 -9.31
CA GLY A 69 6.66 0.99 -9.78
C GLY A 69 7.82 1.88 -10.14
N TYR A 70 7.45 2.95 -10.83
CA TYR A 70 8.34 3.99 -11.26
C TYR A 70 7.70 5.34 -10.97
N SER A 71 8.46 6.26 -10.38
CA SER A 71 7.99 7.60 -10.04
C SER A 71 8.92 8.66 -10.61
N PHE A 72 8.35 9.78 -11.04
CA PHE A 72 9.05 10.96 -11.52
C PHE A 72 8.66 12.16 -10.65
N PHE A 73 9.65 12.97 -10.27
CA PHE A 73 9.51 14.23 -9.57
C PHE A 73 9.81 15.39 -10.52
N ASN A 74 8.88 16.34 -10.63
CA ASN A 74 9.08 17.59 -11.36
C ASN A 74 9.56 18.69 -10.40
N PRO A 75 10.85 19.07 -10.43
CA PRO A 75 11.38 20.07 -9.50
C PRO A 75 10.89 21.50 -9.77
N LYS A 76 10.23 21.75 -10.92
CA LYS A 76 9.69 23.10 -11.22
C LYS A 76 8.33 23.37 -10.58
N SER A 77 7.55 22.32 -10.36
CA SER A 77 6.18 22.41 -9.85
C SER A 77 5.96 21.60 -8.58
N ASP A 78 7.02 20.98 -8.07
CA ASP A 78 7.00 20.03 -6.95
C ASP A 78 6.02 18.86 -7.13
N ASP A 79 5.64 18.55 -8.38
CA ASP A 79 4.74 17.45 -8.70
C ASP A 79 5.46 16.10 -8.64
N TYR A 80 4.75 15.10 -8.13
CA TYR A 80 5.18 13.72 -8.18
C TYR A 80 4.17 12.90 -8.97
N TYR A 81 4.66 12.17 -9.96
CA TYR A 81 3.88 11.25 -10.77
C TYR A 81 4.43 9.84 -10.56
N GLY A 82 3.55 8.85 -10.47
CA GLY A 82 3.94 7.46 -10.30
C GLY A 82 3.08 6.54 -11.15
N ILE A 83 3.69 5.51 -11.72
CA ILE A 83 3.01 4.38 -12.32
C ILE A 83 3.43 3.12 -11.57
N TYR A 84 2.51 2.19 -11.36
CA TYR A 84 2.82 0.94 -10.70
C TYR A 84 1.95 -0.20 -11.20
N ILE A 85 2.49 -1.41 -11.11
CA ILE A 85 1.78 -2.67 -11.31
C ILE A 85 1.95 -3.52 -10.08
N GLY A 86 1.02 -4.44 -9.83
CA GLY A 86 1.15 -5.35 -8.72
C GLY A 86 0.34 -6.62 -8.86
N TYR A 87 0.69 -7.55 -7.98
CA TYR A 87 0.09 -8.86 -7.86
C TYR A 87 -0.22 -9.13 -6.39
N ASP A 88 -1.41 -9.63 -6.12
CA ASP A 88 -1.81 -10.13 -4.81
C ASP A 88 -2.28 -11.59 -4.90
N ASP A 89 -1.78 -12.40 -3.99
CA ASP A 89 -2.26 -13.74 -3.67
C ASP A 89 -2.92 -13.70 -2.30
N PHE A 90 -4.24 -13.81 -2.26
CA PHE A 90 -5.04 -13.74 -1.04
C PHE A 90 -5.74 -15.06 -0.79
N SER A 91 -5.56 -15.59 0.42
CA SER A 91 -6.31 -16.76 0.89
C SER A 91 -6.97 -16.44 2.23
N ALA A 92 -8.25 -16.75 2.34
CA ALA A 92 -9.02 -16.62 3.56
C ALA A 92 -9.88 -17.84 3.83
N HIS A 93 -10.04 -18.12 5.12
CA HIS A 93 -10.75 -19.29 5.61
C HIS A 93 -11.72 -18.86 6.70
N SER A 94 -12.94 -19.35 6.60
CA SER A 94 -13.95 -19.30 7.65
C SER A 94 -14.54 -20.68 7.90
N GLN A 95 -15.46 -20.76 8.85
CA GLN A 95 -16.26 -21.97 9.09
C GLN A 95 -17.18 -22.29 7.89
N TYR A 96 -17.58 -21.29 7.11
CA TYR A 96 -18.57 -21.43 6.04
C TYR A 96 -17.98 -21.49 4.63
N PHE A 97 -16.76 -20.98 4.44
CA PHE A 97 -16.15 -20.92 3.11
C PHE A 97 -14.62 -20.82 3.18
N THR A 98 -14.00 -21.19 2.07
CA THR A 98 -12.63 -20.81 1.70
C THR A 98 -12.69 -19.87 0.50
N LEU A 99 -11.83 -18.85 0.50
CA LEU A 99 -11.74 -17.84 -0.54
C LEU A 99 -10.27 -17.70 -0.97
N ASP A 100 -10.00 -17.96 -2.24
CA ASP A 100 -8.68 -17.77 -2.86
C ASP A 100 -8.81 -16.78 -4.02
N ASN A 101 -8.10 -15.66 -3.92
CA ASN A 101 -8.11 -14.59 -4.91
C ASN A 101 -6.71 -14.32 -5.43
N LYS A 102 -6.59 -14.26 -6.77
CA LYS A 102 -5.42 -13.69 -7.43
C LYS A 102 -5.79 -12.38 -8.09
N THR A 103 -5.17 -11.29 -7.66
CA THR A 103 -5.43 -9.96 -8.21
C THR A 103 -4.21 -9.48 -8.97
N TYR A 104 -4.43 -8.99 -10.18
CA TYR A 104 -3.42 -8.28 -10.96
C TYR A 104 -3.92 -6.85 -11.15
N PHE A 105 -3.11 -5.86 -10.80
CA PHE A 105 -3.53 -4.47 -10.86
C PHE A 105 -2.46 -3.57 -11.45
N ALA A 106 -2.90 -2.45 -11.99
CA ALA A 106 -2.07 -1.35 -12.43
C ALA A 106 -2.68 -0.03 -11.96
N GLY A 107 -1.84 0.95 -11.67
CA GLY A 107 -2.32 2.24 -11.19
C GLY A 107 -1.38 3.40 -11.48
N LEU A 108 -1.96 4.58 -11.36
CA LEU A 108 -1.32 5.88 -11.47
C LEU A 108 -1.45 6.60 -10.13
N LYS A 109 -0.38 7.29 -9.72
CA LYS A 109 -0.35 8.16 -8.55
C LYS A 109 0.08 9.55 -8.96
N TYR A 110 -0.55 10.55 -8.37
CA TYR A 110 -0.15 11.93 -8.45
C TYR A 110 -0.16 12.55 -7.05
N TYR A 111 0.87 13.33 -6.74
CA TYR A 111 0.97 14.09 -5.51
C TYR A 111 1.52 15.48 -5.82
N ASN A 112 0.87 16.51 -5.28
CA ASN A 112 1.36 17.88 -5.33
C ASN A 112 1.25 18.52 -3.95
N PRO A 113 2.35 19.02 -3.36
CA PRO A 113 2.29 19.87 -2.19
C PRO A 113 1.80 21.26 -2.61
N LEU A 114 0.57 21.61 -2.25
CA LEU A 114 -0.05 22.91 -2.60
C LEU A 114 0.66 24.10 -1.93
N THR A 115 1.42 23.84 -0.87
CA THR A 115 2.17 24.87 -0.16
C THR A 115 3.56 24.33 0.18
N PRO A 116 4.64 24.88 -0.39
CA PRO A 116 6.00 24.40 -0.14
C PRO A 116 6.57 24.83 1.23
N SER A 117 5.71 25.26 2.17
CA SER A 117 6.14 25.79 3.47
C SER A 117 6.15 24.71 4.56
N PRO A 118 7.20 24.64 5.40
CA PRO A 118 7.28 23.65 6.49
C PRO A 118 6.12 23.72 7.50
N ASN A 119 5.44 24.88 7.60
CA ASN A 119 4.43 25.15 8.62
C ASN A 119 2.97 25.03 8.12
N LYS A 120 2.75 24.77 6.83
CA LYS A 120 1.41 24.52 6.25
C LYS A 120 1.56 23.50 5.13
N GLN A 121 1.15 22.26 5.37
CA GLN A 121 1.28 21.18 4.40
C GLN A 121 -0.09 20.80 3.85
N ALA A 122 -0.67 21.70 3.05
CA ALA A 122 -1.78 21.32 2.19
C ALA A 122 -1.22 20.58 0.98
N TYR A 123 -1.87 19.50 0.56
CA TYR A 123 -1.45 18.71 -0.58
C TYR A 123 -2.66 18.11 -1.30
N VAL A 124 -2.47 17.79 -2.57
CA VAL A 124 -3.40 16.98 -3.36
C VAL A 124 -2.76 15.62 -3.60
N LYS A 125 -3.56 14.56 -3.44
CA LYS A 125 -3.22 13.18 -3.80
C LYS A 125 -4.31 12.63 -4.70
N ILE A 126 -3.94 12.17 -5.87
CA ILE A 126 -4.84 11.46 -6.79
C ILE A 126 -4.25 10.08 -7.01
N ASN A 127 -5.07 9.04 -6.84
CA ASN A 127 -4.70 7.68 -7.14
C ASN A 127 -5.81 7.08 -7.99
N ALA A 128 -5.43 6.49 -9.13
CA ALA A 128 -6.33 5.75 -9.99
C ALA A 128 -5.76 4.34 -10.16
N GLN A 129 -6.58 3.32 -9.96
CA GLN A 129 -6.16 1.92 -10.07
C GLN A 129 -7.26 1.12 -10.74
N ALA A 130 -6.85 0.20 -11.61
CA ALA A 130 -7.71 -0.84 -12.16
C ALA A 130 -7.06 -2.19 -11.90
N GLY A 131 -7.89 -3.23 -11.75
CA GLY A 131 -7.41 -4.57 -11.51
C GLY A 131 -8.35 -5.64 -12.04
N LEU A 132 -7.77 -6.80 -12.34
CA LEU A 132 -8.46 -8.04 -12.67
C LEU A 132 -8.35 -8.98 -11.48
N ILE A 133 -9.49 -9.43 -10.97
CA ILE A 133 -9.56 -10.36 -9.84
C ILE A 133 -10.01 -11.72 -10.38
N LYS A 134 -9.17 -12.73 -10.20
CA LYS A 134 -9.55 -14.14 -10.37
C LYS A 134 -9.95 -14.67 -9.01
N ASN A 135 -11.22 -15.01 -8.86
CA ASN A 135 -11.81 -15.45 -7.61
C ASN A 135 -12.14 -16.94 -7.68
N ASN A 136 -11.76 -17.67 -6.64
CA ASN A 136 -12.24 -19.02 -6.39
C ASN A 136 -12.81 -19.09 -4.97
N MET A 137 -14.10 -19.37 -4.86
CA MET A 137 -14.79 -19.49 -3.59
C MET A 137 -15.36 -20.90 -3.46
N THR A 138 -15.01 -21.56 -2.37
CA THR A 138 -15.55 -22.87 -2.01
C THR A 138 -16.37 -22.75 -0.74
N GLN A 139 -17.66 -23.07 -0.82
CA GLN A 139 -18.52 -23.14 0.36
C GLN A 139 -18.26 -24.45 1.11
N LYS A 140 -18.24 -24.39 2.44
CA LYS A 140 -18.21 -25.55 3.32
C LYS A 140 -19.63 -25.81 3.83
N GLY A 141 -20.16 -26.99 3.50
CA GLY A 141 -21.46 -27.48 3.95
C GLY A 141 -21.44 -27.94 5.39
#